data_AF-A0A2H4SSX9-F1
#
_entry.id   AF-A0A2H4SSX9-F1
#
_cell.length_a   1.000
_cell.length_b   1.000
_cell.length_c   1.000
_cell.angle_alpha   90.00
_cell.angle_beta   90.00
_cell.angle_gamma   90.00
#
_symmetry.space_group_name_H-M   'P 1'
#
loop_
_entity.id
_entity.type
_entity.pdbx_description
1 polymer ?
#
loop_
_entity_poly.entity_id
_entity_poly.type
_entity_poly.pdbx_seq_one_letter_code
_entity_poly.pdbx_strand_id
1 'polypeptide(L)'
;MVSRLPPYSQALFAAKTTKNLTFADIASHIGRDEVAVAALFYGQAQASADDVAKLSELLQVPREALAAQMMGFPDRGRAGPMPPVEPLIYRLYEIVQNYGYSFKAVLNEKFGDGIMSAINFSAKVEKEEDDKGDAYAVITLRGKWLAYSRF
;
A
#
# COMPACT_ATOMS: atom_id res chain seq x y z
N MET A 1 -5.46 20.32 4.62
CA MET A 1 -5.05 19.06 3.93
C MET A 1 -5.72 17.80 4.51
N VAL A 2 -6.79 17.91 5.31
CA VAL A 2 -7.44 16.77 6.00
C VAL A 2 -8.62 16.17 5.20
N SER A 3 -9.01 16.75 4.06
CA SER A 3 -10.30 16.44 3.41
C SER A 3 -10.31 15.20 2.50
N ARG A 4 -9.22 14.45 2.39
CA ARG A 4 -9.08 13.37 1.39
C ARG A 4 -8.98 11.95 1.97
N LEU A 5 -8.72 11.84 3.26
CA LEU A 5 -8.58 10.55 3.94
C LEU A 5 -9.84 10.27 4.78
N PRO A 6 -10.20 8.99 4.97
CA PRO A 6 -11.24 8.63 5.92
C PRO A 6 -10.96 9.17 7.32
N PRO A 7 -11.99 9.47 8.14
CA PRO A 7 -11.79 10.01 9.49
C PRO A 7 -10.90 9.13 10.38
N TYR A 8 -11.01 7.81 10.26
CA TYR A 8 -10.19 6.86 11.03
C TYR A 8 -8.69 7.04 10.81
N SER A 9 -8.26 7.52 9.63
CA SER A 9 -6.84 7.71 9.31
C SER A 9 -6.18 8.65 10.32
N GLN A 10 -6.86 9.74 10.70
CA GLN A 10 -6.32 10.70 11.67
C GLN A 10 -6.13 10.06 13.04
N ALA A 11 -7.10 9.26 13.50
CA ALA A 11 -7.02 8.57 14.78
C ALA A 11 -5.86 7.55 14.79
N LEU A 12 -5.69 6.78 13.72
CA LEU A 12 -4.59 5.83 13.58
C LEU A 12 -3.22 6.52 13.56
N PHE A 13 -3.05 7.59 12.77
CA PHE A 13 -1.79 8.33 12.70
C PHE A 13 -1.45 9.03 14.02
N ALA A 14 -2.45 9.60 14.70
CA ALA A 14 -2.26 10.20 16.02
C ALA A 14 -1.78 9.15 17.03
N ALA A 15 -2.48 8.01 17.13
CA ALA A 15 -2.12 6.95 18.06
C ALA A 15 -0.76 6.32 17.76
N LYS A 16 -0.43 6.09 16.48
CA LYS A 16 0.90 5.62 16.04
C LYS A 16 2.00 6.59 16.48
N THR A 17 1.78 7.89 16.30
CA THR A 17 2.74 8.94 16.71
C THR A 17 2.90 8.98 18.23
N THR A 18 1.79 8.98 18.99
CA THR A 18 1.82 9.00 20.47
C THR A 18 2.58 7.81 21.06
N LYS A 19 2.47 6.64 20.42
CA LYS A 19 3.14 5.41 20.85
C LYS A 19 4.54 5.22 20.26
N ASN A 20 5.00 6.15 19.42
CA ASN A 20 6.28 6.08 18.72
C ASN A 20 6.47 4.75 17.95
N LEU A 21 5.41 4.25 17.31
CA LEU A 21 5.46 3.01 16.54
C LEU A 21 5.84 3.27 15.08
N THR A 22 6.63 2.36 14.50
CA THR A 22 6.88 2.30 13.05
C THR A 22 5.76 1.52 12.35
N PHE A 23 5.74 1.55 11.00
CA PHE A 23 4.83 0.65 10.28
C PHE A 23 5.27 -0.80 10.39
N ALA A 24 6.59 -1.08 10.46
CA ALA A 24 7.13 -2.41 10.70
C ALA A 24 6.60 -3.02 12.02
N ASP A 25 6.58 -2.24 13.11
CA ASP A 25 6.06 -2.71 14.41
C ASP A 25 4.58 -3.12 14.31
N ILE A 26 3.76 -2.28 13.66
CA ILE A 26 2.33 -2.52 13.49
C ILE A 26 2.10 -3.71 12.55
N ALA A 27 2.85 -3.80 11.46
CA ALA A 27 2.82 -4.89 10.49
C ALA A 27 3.12 -6.24 11.14
N SER A 28 4.18 -6.30 11.95
CA SER A 28 4.53 -7.48 12.74
C SER A 28 3.41 -7.89 13.69
N HIS A 29 2.81 -6.93 14.39
CA HIS A 29 1.72 -7.21 15.34
C HIS A 29 0.44 -7.71 14.67
N ILE A 30 0.03 -7.12 13.54
CA ILE A 30 -1.23 -7.49 12.86
C ILE A 30 -1.07 -8.63 11.84
N GLY A 31 0.16 -9.04 11.52
CA GLY A 31 0.42 -10.13 10.57
C GLY A 31 0.18 -9.73 9.11
N ARG A 32 0.51 -8.50 8.74
CA ARG A 32 0.41 -7.98 7.36
C ARG A 32 1.75 -7.41 6.91
N ASP A 33 1.95 -7.27 5.61
CA ASP A 33 3.10 -6.56 5.05
C ASP A 33 3.06 -5.06 5.40
N GLU A 34 4.23 -4.44 5.58
CA GLU A 34 4.38 -3.03 5.95
C GLU A 34 3.65 -2.07 5.01
N VAL A 35 3.77 -2.29 3.69
CA VAL A 35 3.10 -1.47 2.67
C VAL A 35 1.58 -1.62 2.78
N ALA A 36 1.10 -2.83 3.08
CA ALA A 36 -0.33 -3.09 3.27
C ALA A 36 -0.87 -2.39 4.53
N VAL A 37 -0.08 -2.30 5.61
CA VAL A 37 -0.44 -1.56 6.82
C VAL A 37 -0.47 -0.05 6.57
N ALA A 38 0.54 0.49 5.89
CA ALA A 38 0.55 1.90 5.49
C ALA A 38 -0.67 2.21 4.59
N ALA A 39 -0.97 1.35 3.62
CA ALA A 39 -2.16 1.49 2.77
C ALA A 39 -3.46 1.50 3.58
N LEU A 40 -3.57 0.66 4.62
CA LEU A 40 -4.73 0.66 5.53
C LEU A 40 -4.89 2.01 6.23
N PHE A 41 -3.81 2.58 6.75
CA PHE A 41 -3.80 3.88 7.42
C PHE A 41 -4.20 5.02 6.47
N TYR A 42 -3.86 4.93 5.19
CA TYR A 42 -4.25 5.90 4.16
C TYR A 42 -5.62 5.65 3.52
N GLY A 43 -6.44 4.73 4.02
CA GLY A 43 -7.78 4.51 3.43
C GLY A 43 -7.80 3.60 2.21
N GLN A 44 -6.68 2.94 1.89
CA GLN A 44 -6.47 2.23 0.63
C GLN A 44 -6.58 0.70 0.76
N ALA A 45 -6.78 0.20 1.97
CA ALA A 45 -7.03 -1.22 2.25
C ALA A 45 -8.22 -1.37 3.21
N GLN A 46 -8.86 -2.54 3.17
CA GLN A 46 -9.90 -2.92 4.11
C GLN A 46 -9.27 -3.62 5.31
N ALA A 47 -9.79 -3.37 6.51
CA ALA A 47 -9.43 -4.12 7.70
C ALA A 47 -10.31 -5.36 7.86
N SER A 48 -9.69 -6.48 8.22
CA SER A 48 -10.42 -7.65 8.74
C SER A 48 -10.89 -7.40 10.18
N ALA A 49 -11.77 -8.25 10.71
CA ALA A 49 -12.15 -8.18 12.12
C ALA A 49 -10.95 -8.42 13.07
N ASP A 50 -9.99 -9.25 12.65
CA ASP A 50 -8.75 -9.51 13.37
C ASP A 50 -7.81 -8.29 13.34
N ASP A 51 -7.68 -7.63 12.17
CA ASP A 51 -6.93 -6.39 12.03
C ASP A 51 -7.46 -5.33 13.00
N VAL A 52 -8.79 -5.14 13.07
CA VAL A 52 -9.41 -4.16 13.95
C VAL A 52 -9.15 -4.47 15.43
N ALA A 53 -9.25 -5.74 15.83
CA ALA A 53 -9.00 -6.16 17.20
C ALA A 53 -7.55 -5.86 17.61
N LYS A 54 -6.57 -6.29 16.80
CA LYS A 54 -5.15 -6.10 17.06
C LYS A 54 -4.72 -4.63 16.98
N LEU A 55 -5.24 -3.86 16.02
CA LEU A 55 -5.00 -2.42 15.95
C LEU A 55 -5.55 -1.69 17.17
N SER A 56 -6.75 -2.06 17.62
CA SER A 56 -7.35 -1.49 18.83
C SER A 56 -6.49 -1.76 20.06
N GLU A 57 -6.02 -3.00 20.22
CA GLU A 57 -5.12 -3.40 21.31
C GLU A 57 -3.80 -2.63 21.27
N LEU A 58 -3.09 -2.64 20.13
CA LEU A 58 -1.79 -2.01 20.00
C LEU A 58 -1.86 -0.49 20.15
N LEU A 59 -2.80 0.14 19.44
CA LEU A 59 -2.92 1.60 19.34
C LEU A 59 -3.77 2.21 20.46
N GLN A 60 -4.44 1.39 21.27
CA GLN A 60 -5.34 1.84 22.35
C GLN A 60 -6.44 2.78 21.85
N VAL A 61 -6.94 2.51 20.64
CA VAL A 61 -8.09 3.20 20.06
C VAL A 61 -9.33 2.33 20.26
N PRO A 62 -10.49 2.86 20.68
CA PRO A 62 -11.68 2.05 20.93
C PRO A 62 -12.06 1.16 19.74
N ARG A 63 -12.19 -0.14 19.99
CA ARG A 63 -12.48 -1.16 18.95
C ARG A 63 -13.72 -0.82 18.14
N GLU A 64 -14.79 -0.41 18.80
CA GLU A 64 -16.06 -0.08 18.14
C GLU A 64 -15.93 1.10 17.17
N ALA A 65 -15.13 2.11 17.55
CA ALA A 65 -14.86 3.26 16.69
C ALA A 65 -14.07 2.86 15.44
N LEU A 66 -13.09 1.97 15.57
CA LEU A 66 -12.36 1.42 14.43
C LEU A 66 -13.25 0.52 13.56
N ALA A 67 -14.01 -0.39 14.17
CA ALA A 67 -14.87 -1.34 13.47
C ALA A 67 -15.92 -0.63 12.61
N ALA A 68 -16.55 0.42 13.13
CA ALA A 68 -17.56 1.21 12.43
C ALA A 68 -17.04 1.89 11.16
N GLN A 69 -15.72 2.13 11.06
CA GLN A 69 -15.12 2.91 9.97
C GLN A 69 -14.23 2.09 9.04
N MET A 70 -13.60 1.01 9.53
CA MET A 70 -12.54 0.29 8.80
C MET A 70 -12.97 -1.04 8.19
N MET A 71 -14.09 -1.62 8.65
CA MET A 71 -14.58 -2.91 8.13
C MET A 71 -15.44 -2.76 6.87
N GLY A 72 -15.90 -1.55 6.55
CA GLY A 72 -16.58 -1.24 5.29
C GLY A 72 -15.63 -1.31 4.08
N PHE A 73 -16.20 -1.21 2.88
CA PHE A 73 -15.40 -1.20 1.65
C PHE A 73 -14.70 0.16 1.46
N PRO A 74 -13.38 0.20 1.21
CA PRO A 74 -12.66 1.46 1.07
C PRO A 74 -12.89 2.09 -0.31
N ASP A 75 -13.08 3.42 -0.31
CA ASP A 75 -13.10 4.26 -1.51
C ASP A 75 -11.66 4.65 -1.89
N ARG A 76 -10.99 3.73 -2.59
CA ARG A 76 -9.58 3.83 -2.95
C ARG A 76 -9.33 4.90 -4.01
N GLY A 77 -8.10 5.42 -4.05
CA GLY A 77 -7.63 6.37 -5.07
C GLY A 77 -7.77 7.84 -4.71
N ARG A 78 -8.22 8.17 -3.49
CA ARG A 78 -8.41 9.56 -3.04
C ARG A 78 -7.25 10.15 -2.23
N ALA A 79 -6.28 9.34 -1.82
CA ALA A 79 -5.23 9.75 -0.90
C ALA A 79 -4.37 10.93 -1.42
N GLY A 80 -4.17 11.05 -2.73
CA GLY A 80 -3.35 12.10 -3.35
C GLY A 80 -3.93 12.58 -4.68
N PRO A 81 -3.50 13.75 -5.19
CA PRO A 81 -3.89 14.21 -6.53
C PRO A 81 -3.16 13.40 -7.62
N MET A 82 -3.70 13.46 -8.84
CA MET A 82 -2.99 13.04 -10.05
C MET A 82 -2.89 14.26 -11.01
N PRO A 83 -1.70 14.55 -11.58
CA PRO A 83 -0.42 13.89 -11.31
C PRO A 83 0.03 14.08 -9.84
N PRO A 84 0.87 13.18 -9.29
CA PRO A 84 1.38 13.34 -7.93
C PRO A 84 2.22 14.62 -7.82
N VAL A 85 2.06 15.35 -6.73
CA VAL A 85 2.85 16.57 -6.46
C VAL A 85 3.95 16.33 -5.43
N GLU A 86 3.89 15.22 -4.69
CA GLU A 86 4.92 14.82 -3.76
C GLU A 86 6.06 14.15 -4.55
N PRO A 87 7.32 14.63 -4.41
CA PRO A 87 8.43 14.17 -5.24
C PRO A 87 8.71 12.67 -5.22
N LEU A 88 8.65 12.00 -4.07
CA LEU A 88 8.90 10.55 -3.98
C LEU A 88 7.86 9.76 -4.79
N ILE A 89 6.57 10.06 -4.61
CA ILE A 89 5.48 9.43 -5.38
C ILE A 89 5.59 9.80 -6.86
N TYR A 90 5.99 11.03 -7.19
CA TYR A 90 6.17 11.46 -8.58
C TYR A 90 7.24 10.63 -9.31
N ARG A 91 8.32 10.19 -8.64
CA ARG A 91 9.32 9.30 -9.27
C ARG A 91 8.74 7.95 -9.67
N LEU A 92 7.83 7.39 -8.87
CA LEU A 92 7.14 6.15 -9.23
C LEU A 92 6.25 6.35 -10.46
N TYR A 93 5.55 7.49 -10.53
CA TYR A 93 4.78 7.89 -11.71
C TYR A 93 5.68 8.08 -12.94
N GLU A 94 6.84 8.71 -12.79
CA GLU A 94 7.81 8.93 -13.88
C GLU A 94 8.40 7.60 -14.41
N ILE A 95 8.64 6.62 -13.53
CA ILE A 95 9.02 5.26 -13.94
C ILE A 95 7.92 4.64 -14.82
N VAL A 96 6.65 4.76 -14.44
CA VAL A 96 5.53 4.27 -15.26
C VAL A 96 5.48 4.99 -16.60
N GLN A 97 5.65 6.31 -16.61
CA GLN A 97 5.65 7.12 -17.83
C GLN A 97 6.77 6.70 -18.80
N ASN A 98 7.98 6.44 -18.30
CA ASN A 98 9.14 6.14 -19.13
C ASN A 98 9.24 4.66 -19.53
N TYR A 99 8.88 3.75 -18.62
CA TYR A 99 9.07 2.30 -18.81
C TYR A 99 7.77 1.53 -19.08
N GLY A 100 6.60 2.19 -19.07
CA GLY A 100 5.30 1.52 -19.23
C GLY A 100 5.20 0.64 -20.49
N TYR A 101 5.63 1.16 -21.65
CA TYR A 101 5.66 0.37 -22.89
C TYR A 101 6.73 -0.73 -22.88
N SER A 102 7.88 -0.49 -22.25
CA SER A 102 8.93 -1.49 -22.09
C SER A 102 8.45 -2.67 -21.22
N PHE A 103 7.79 -2.38 -20.09
CA PHE A 103 7.15 -3.41 -19.27
C PHE A 103 6.08 -4.16 -20.06
N LYS A 104 5.21 -3.45 -20.79
CA LYS A 104 4.18 -4.07 -21.62
C LYS A 104 4.76 -5.07 -22.62
N ALA A 105 5.79 -4.67 -23.37
CA ALA A 105 6.42 -5.52 -24.39
C ALA A 105 7.04 -6.79 -23.77
N VAL A 106 7.86 -6.64 -22.74
CA VAL A 106 8.52 -7.78 -22.07
C VAL A 106 7.52 -8.71 -21.40
N LEU A 107 6.47 -8.17 -20.79
CA LEU A 107 5.38 -8.98 -20.22
C LEU A 107 4.63 -9.74 -21.31
N ASN A 108 4.36 -9.11 -22.46
CA ASN A 108 3.70 -9.79 -23.57
C ASN A 108 4.56 -10.92 -24.15
N GLU A 109 5.87 -10.72 -24.31
CA GLU A 109 6.78 -11.79 -24.76
C GLU A 109 6.84 -12.97 -23.78
N LYS A 110 6.81 -12.70 -22.47
CA LYS A 110 6.93 -13.74 -21.44
C LYS A 110 5.63 -14.46 -21.12
N PHE A 111 4.49 -13.77 -21.17
CA PHE A 111 3.23 -14.26 -20.64
C PHE A 111 2.06 -14.23 -21.64
N GLY A 112 2.27 -13.70 -22.86
CA GLY A 112 1.25 -13.57 -23.89
C GLY A 112 0.37 -12.33 -23.72
N ASP A 113 -0.85 -12.37 -24.27
CA ASP A 113 -1.80 -11.26 -24.20
C ASP A 113 -2.57 -11.28 -22.87
N GLY A 114 -2.47 -10.20 -22.09
CA GLY A 114 -2.98 -10.14 -20.72
C GLY A 114 -2.43 -8.98 -19.91
N ILE A 115 -2.65 -9.05 -18.59
CA ILE A 115 -2.22 -8.02 -17.64
C ILE A 115 -1.63 -8.63 -16.35
N MET A 116 -0.75 -7.88 -15.70
CA MET A 116 -0.39 -8.10 -14.29
C MET A 116 -1.47 -7.48 -13.40
N SER A 117 -2.16 -8.30 -12.60
CA SER A 117 -3.23 -7.83 -11.71
C SER A 117 -2.69 -6.88 -10.62
N ALA A 118 -3.43 -5.79 -10.37
CA ALA A 118 -3.26 -4.92 -9.20
C ALA A 118 -4.25 -5.24 -8.06
N ILE A 119 -5.02 -6.34 -8.19
CA ILE A 119 -5.98 -6.81 -7.17
C ILE A 119 -5.48 -8.09 -6.50
N ASN A 120 -5.19 -9.12 -7.30
CA ASN A 120 -4.44 -10.29 -6.81
C ASN A 120 -2.94 -9.95 -6.88
N PHE A 121 -2.53 -9.17 -5.89
CA PHE A 121 -1.30 -8.40 -5.91
C PHE A 121 -0.71 -8.26 -4.52
N SER A 122 0.62 -8.18 -4.45
CA SER A 122 1.38 -7.81 -3.27
C SER A 122 2.55 -6.91 -3.67
N ALA A 123 2.90 -5.96 -2.79
CA ALA A 123 4.11 -5.17 -2.89
C ALA A 123 4.89 -5.25 -1.57
N LYS A 124 6.20 -5.04 -1.65
CA LYS A 124 7.09 -4.86 -0.49
C LYS A 124 8.17 -3.85 -0.82
N VAL A 125 8.74 -3.24 0.22
CA VAL A 125 9.89 -2.33 0.11
C VAL A 125 11.01 -2.88 0.96
N GLU A 126 12.20 -2.96 0.37
CA GLU A 126 13.42 -3.41 1.03
C GLU A 126 14.52 -2.35 0.84
N LYS A 127 15.44 -2.27 1.80
CA LYS A 127 16.66 -1.49 1.70
C LYS A 127 17.80 -2.43 1.33
N GLU A 128 18.51 -2.12 0.27
CA GLU A 128 19.74 -2.80 -0.14
C GLU A 128 20.91 -1.80 -0.01
N GLU A 129 22.10 -2.28 0.34
CA GLU A 129 23.33 -1.47 0.34
C GLU A 129 24.32 -2.11 -0.63
N ASP A 130 24.92 -1.31 -1.51
CA ASP A 130 25.93 -1.79 -2.43
C ASP A 130 27.33 -1.86 -1.78
N ASP A 131 28.31 -2.38 -2.53
CA ASP A 131 29.70 -2.53 -2.06
C ASP A 131 30.37 -1.18 -1.71
N LYS A 132 29.79 -0.05 -2.12
CA LYS A 132 30.28 1.31 -1.84
C LYS A 132 29.58 1.93 -0.63
N GLY A 133 28.58 1.26 -0.07
CA GLY A 133 27.76 1.74 1.04
C GLY A 133 26.61 2.66 0.61
N ASP A 134 26.33 2.75 -0.69
CA ASP A 134 25.18 3.48 -1.19
C ASP A 134 23.90 2.66 -0.94
N ALA A 135 22.87 3.31 -0.38
CA ALA A 135 21.60 2.67 -0.07
C ALA A 135 20.61 2.78 -1.23
N TYR A 136 20.01 1.65 -1.59
CA TYR A 136 19.02 1.51 -2.65
C TYR A 136 17.67 1.09 -2.07
N ALA A 137 16.59 1.70 -2.57
CA ALA A 137 15.23 1.27 -2.28
C ALA A 137 14.79 0.26 -3.34
N VAL A 138 14.50 -0.96 -2.90
CA VAL A 138 14.01 -2.04 -3.77
C VAL A 138 12.50 -2.16 -3.58
N ILE A 139 11.73 -1.82 -4.62
CA ILE A 139 10.29 -2.01 -4.64
C ILE A 139 9.97 -3.25 -5.48
N THR A 140 9.41 -4.27 -4.83
CA THR A 140 8.96 -5.47 -5.54
C THR A 140 7.46 -5.37 -5.82
N LEU A 141 7.07 -5.53 -7.08
CA LEU A 141 5.67 -5.59 -7.52
C LEU A 141 5.37 -7.02 -7.98
N ARG A 142 4.48 -7.73 -7.27
CA ARG A 142 4.13 -9.13 -7.58
C ARG A 142 2.63 -9.26 -7.80
N GLY A 143 2.22 -9.26 -9.05
CA GLY A 143 0.82 -9.46 -9.46
C GLY A 143 0.61 -10.79 -10.19
N LYS A 144 -0.56 -11.39 -9.99
CA LYS A 144 -0.99 -12.55 -10.80
C LYS A 144 -1.16 -12.14 -12.26
N TRP A 145 -0.63 -12.93 -13.19
CA TRP A 145 -0.90 -12.76 -14.63
C TRP A 145 -2.31 -13.23 -14.98
N LEU A 146 -3.04 -12.41 -15.74
CA LEU A 146 -4.40 -12.68 -16.20
C LEU A 146 -4.43 -12.56 -17.73
N ALA A 147 -4.54 -13.70 -18.42
CA ALA A 147 -4.68 -13.73 -19.87
C ALA A 147 -6.10 -13.28 -20.29
N TYR A 148 -6.22 -12.63 -21.43
CA TYR A 148 -7.53 -12.32 -22.00
C TYR A 148 -8.24 -13.60 -22.43
N SER A 149 -9.55 -13.67 -22.14
CA SER A 149 -10.39 -14.75 -22.65
C SER A 149 -10.69 -14.52 -24.14
N ARG A 150 -10.75 -15.60 -24.91
CA ARG A 150 -11.28 -15.59 -26.27
C ARG A 150 -12.75 -15.99 -26.20
N PHE A 151 -13.64 -15.08 -26.54
CA PHE A 151 -15.09 -15.29 -26.60
C PHE A 151 -15.67 -14.64 -27.85
#